data_AF-A0A9P7AEX2-F1
#
_entry.id   AF-A0A9P7AEX2-F1
#
_cell.length_a   1.000
_cell.length_b   1.000
_cell.length_c   1.000
_cell.angle_alpha   90.00
_cell.angle_beta   90.00
_cell.angle_gamma   90.00
#
_symmetry.space_group_name_H-M   'P 1'
#
loop_
_entity.id
_entity.type
_entity.pdbx_description
1 polymer ?
#
loop_
_entity_poly.entity_id
_entity_poly.type
_entity_poly.pdbx_seq_one_letter_code
_entity_poly.pdbx_strand_id
1 'polypeptide(L)'
;MEDKVNLEKLKKNIYLTVHLNAYAITTHIRDCLCQQKFELERLERSYRVTVNAECKLHVSTQHSIKHQEPGILKFITTYNSLCSQLRSLIRQQRAPPSAVPPHIIPCDGIFQLNVDDDIWQDVRLDDDTLNPPVWLSDDMVRNSIQLQLEVD
;
A
#
# COMPACT_ATOMS: atom_id res chain seq x y z
N MET A 1 -24.03 16.48 18.90
CA MET A 1 -23.13 16.89 20.01
C MET A 1 -22.38 15.66 20.55
N GLU A 2 -23.08 14.53 20.70
CA GLU A 2 -22.55 13.18 20.96
C GLU A 2 -21.34 12.79 20.09
N ASP A 3 -21.43 12.99 18.77
CA ASP A 3 -20.38 12.56 17.82
C ASP A 3 -19.04 13.26 18.04
N LYS A 4 -19.09 14.54 18.39
CA LYS A 4 -17.87 15.33 18.69
C LYS A 4 -17.20 14.82 19.97
N VAL A 5 -17.98 14.44 20.99
CA VAL A 5 -17.47 13.86 22.23
C VAL A 5 -16.88 12.48 21.99
N ASN A 6 -17.53 11.66 21.15
CA ASN A 6 -17.03 10.34 20.78
C ASN A 6 -15.74 10.43 19.94
N LEU A 7 -15.65 11.39 19.01
CA LEU A 7 -14.42 11.65 18.27
C LEU A 7 -13.25 12.03 19.19
N GLU A 8 -13.49 12.91 20.17
CA GLU A 8 -12.45 13.30 21.12
C GLU A 8 -12.02 12.14 22.04
N LYS A 9 -12.93 11.20 22.37
CA LYS A 9 -12.57 9.96 23.06
C LYS A 9 -11.73 9.03 22.16
N LEU A 10 -12.08 8.90 20.88
CA LEU A 10 -11.34 8.09 19.91
C LEU A 10 -9.92 8.64 19.68
N LYS A 11 -9.76 9.95 19.53
CA LYS A 11 -8.44 10.59 19.41
C LYS A 11 -7.54 10.36 20.63
N LYS A 12 -8.14 10.28 21.83
CA LYS A 12 -7.41 9.99 23.08
C LYS A 12 -7.00 8.52 23.20
N ASN A 13 -7.56 7.63 22.38
CA ASN A 13 -7.13 6.24 22.34
C ASN A 13 -5.77 6.15 21.62
N ILE A 14 -4.72 5.93 22.41
CA ILE A 14 -3.33 5.85 21.91
C ILE A 14 -3.17 4.73 20.88
N TYR A 15 -3.80 3.56 21.12
CA TYR A 15 -3.73 2.45 20.18
C TYR A 15 -4.34 2.84 18.84
N LEU A 16 -5.54 3.42 18.84
CA LEU A 16 -6.24 3.81 17.62
C LEU A 16 -5.45 4.88 16.85
N THR A 17 -4.92 5.89 17.54
CA THR A 17 -4.12 6.95 16.92
C THR A 17 -2.85 6.40 16.27
N VAL A 18 -2.12 5.53 16.95
CA VAL A 18 -0.91 4.91 16.39
C VAL A 18 -1.27 4.00 15.21
N HIS A 19 -2.37 3.25 15.29
CA HIS A 19 -2.84 2.36 14.23
C HIS A 19 -3.26 3.14 12.96
N LEU A 20 -4.01 4.24 13.13
CA LEU A 20 -4.39 5.13 12.03
C LEU A 20 -3.19 5.80 11.38
N ASN A 21 -2.21 6.23 12.17
CA ASN A 21 -0.97 6.80 11.65
C ASN A 21 -0.16 5.76 10.85
N ALA A 22 -0.06 4.53 11.36
CA ALA A 22 0.61 3.44 10.66
C ALA A 22 -0.08 3.17 9.31
N TYR A 23 -1.42 3.08 9.30
CA TYR A 23 -2.21 2.89 8.09
C TYR A 23 -1.98 4.01 7.06
N ALA A 24 -2.05 5.28 7.48
CA ALA A 24 -1.83 6.41 6.58
C ALA A 24 -0.43 6.40 5.94
N ILE A 25 0.59 6.01 6.71
CA ILE A 25 1.95 5.86 6.18
C ILE A 25 2.03 4.68 5.20
N THR A 26 1.38 3.55 5.49
CA THR A 26 1.35 2.40 4.57
C THR A 26 0.70 2.76 3.24
N THR A 27 -0.45 3.44 3.26
CA THR A 27 -1.12 3.93 2.05
C THR A 27 -0.17 4.81 1.23
N HIS A 28 0.50 5.75 1.89
CA HIS A 28 1.44 6.64 1.21
C HIS A 28 2.66 5.88 0.63
N ILE A 29 3.21 4.89 1.35
CA ILE A 29 4.31 4.06 0.85
C ILE A 29 3.86 3.33 -0.42
N ARG A 30 2.67 2.72 -0.41
CA ARG A 30 2.10 2.03 -1.58
C ARG A 30 1.93 2.97 -2.78
N ASP A 31 1.39 4.17 -2.55
CA ASP A 31 1.22 5.17 -3.61
C ASP A 31 2.58 5.56 -4.22
N CYS A 32 3.60 5.79 -3.39
CA CYS A 32 4.95 6.09 -3.87
C CYS A 32 5.55 4.94 -4.69
N LEU A 33 5.39 3.69 -4.24
CA LEU A 33 5.90 2.52 -4.94
C LEU A 33 5.20 2.33 -6.30
N CYS A 34 3.87 2.48 -6.32
CA CYS A 34 3.08 2.46 -7.55
C CYS A 34 3.55 3.54 -8.53
N GLN A 35 3.66 4.79 -8.07
CA GLN A 35 4.14 5.90 -8.89
C GLN A 35 5.54 5.63 -9.45
N GLN A 36 6.46 5.13 -8.61
CA GLN A 36 7.81 4.80 -9.04
C GLN A 36 7.82 3.72 -10.14
N LYS A 37 6.99 2.67 -9.99
CA LYS A 37 6.85 1.60 -10.99
C LYS A 37 6.32 2.15 -12.31
N PHE A 38 5.26 2.97 -12.28
CA PHE A 38 4.72 3.59 -13.48
C PHE A 38 5.74 4.52 -14.17
N GLU A 39 6.50 5.28 -13.39
CA GLU A 39 7.56 6.15 -13.92
C GLU A 39 8.69 5.35 -14.57
N LEU A 40 9.11 4.24 -13.98
CA LEU A 40 10.10 3.33 -14.57
C LEU A 40 9.59 2.69 -15.86
N GLU A 41 8.35 2.20 -15.89
CA GLU A 41 7.80 1.62 -17.12
C GLU A 41 7.62 2.68 -18.22
N ARG A 42 7.21 3.90 -17.85
CA ARG A 42 7.13 5.03 -18.79
C ARG A 42 8.50 5.35 -19.36
N LEU A 43 9.53 5.37 -18.51
CA LEU A 43 10.91 5.57 -18.92
C LEU A 43 11.37 4.48 -19.87
N GLU A 44 11.14 3.21 -19.56
CA GLU A 44 11.49 2.06 -20.40
C GLU A 44 10.81 2.14 -21.78
N ARG A 45 9.50 2.40 -21.81
CA ARG A 45 8.74 2.58 -23.06
C ARG A 45 9.29 3.75 -23.87
N SER A 46 9.55 4.89 -23.23
CA SER A 46 10.14 6.04 -23.91
C SER A 46 11.51 5.72 -24.48
N TYR A 47 12.37 5.03 -23.74
CA TYR A 47 13.70 4.62 -24.19
C TYR A 47 13.61 3.70 -25.42
N ARG A 48 12.74 2.69 -25.41
CA ARG A 48 12.50 1.81 -26.56
C ARG A 48 12.03 2.59 -27.81
N VAL A 49 11.29 3.69 -27.62
CA VAL A 49 10.81 4.56 -28.71
C VAL A 49 11.87 5.57 -29.15
N THR A 50 12.70 6.09 -28.23
CA THR A 50 13.67 7.18 -28.48
C THR A 50 15.10 6.72 -28.77
N VAL A 51 15.39 5.42 -28.85
CA VAL A 51 16.60 4.90 -29.53
C VAL A 51 16.77 5.51 -30.94
N ASN A 52 15.72 6.12 -31.51
CA ASN A 52 15.78 6.91 -32.73
C ASN A 52 16.00 8.45 -32.60
N ALA A 53 15.98 9.11 -31.42
CA ALA A 53 16.18 10.58 -31.39
C ALA A 53 16.64 11.31 -30.09
N GLU A 54 16.37 10.90 -28.84
CA GLU A 54 16.61 11.82 -27.69
C GLU A 54 17.03 11.14 -26.37
N CYS A 55 18.23 11.48 -25.88
CA CYS A 55 18.88 10.85 -24.71
C CYS A 55 18.86 11.71 -23.43
N LYS A 56 18.55 13.02 -23.51
CA LYS A 56 18.69 13.96 -22.37
C LYS A 56 17.50 13.96 -21.40
N LEU A 57 16.28 13.72 -21.86
CA LEU A 57 15.07 13.64 -21.00
C LEU A 57 15.07 12.40 -20.08
N HIS A 58 15.82 11.36 -20.44
CA HIS A 58 15.90 10.12 -19.68
C HIS A 58 16.66 10.29 -18.36
N VAL A 59 17.76 11.06 -18.39
CA VAL A 59 18.66 11.23 -17.23
C VAL A 59 17.98 11.99 -16.09
N SER A 60 17.19 13.03 -16.39
CA SER A 60 16.46 13.80 -15.37
C SER A 60 15.38 12.96 -14.70
N THR A 61 14.64 12.16 -15.46
CA THR A 61 13.59 11.27 -14.94
C THR A 61 14.20 10.16 -14.08
N GLN A 62 15.28 9.53 -14.54
CA GLN A 62 16.01 8.51 -13.77
C GLN A 62 16.58 9.07 -12.45
N HIS A 63 17.11 10.29 -12.48
CA HIS A 63 17.60 10.97 -11.30
C HIS A 63 16.47 11.25 -10.31
N SER A 64 15.34 11.79 -10.77
CA SER A 64 14.17 12.04 -9.91
C SER A 64 13.65 10.76 -9.22
N ILE A 65 13.60 9.64 -9.95
CA ILE A 65 13.24 8.32 -9.40
C ILE A 65 14.20 7.92 -8.27
N LYS A 66 15.51 8.05 -8.51
CA LYS A 66 16.55 7.73 -7.53
C LYS A 66 16.51 8.62 -6.27
N HIS A 67 16.15 9.89 -6.42
CA HIS A 67 16.05 10.83 -5.29
C HIS A 67 14.87 10.55 -4.36
N GLN A 68 13.83 9.87 -4.84
CA GLN A 68 12.66 9.54 -4.02
C GLN A 68 12.89 8.33 -3.12
N GLU A 69 13.80 7.42 -3.49
CA GLU A 69 14.16 6.20 -2.74
C GLU A 69 14.47 6.47 -1.24
N PRO A 70 15.34 7.42 -0.85
CA PRO A 70 15.61 7.69 0.56
C PRO A 70 14.39 8.21 1.33
N GLY A 71 13.47 8.93 0.67
CA GLY A 71 12.22 9.37 1.26
C GLY A 71 11.31 8.19 1.60
N ILE A 72 11.17 7.26 0.67
CA ILE A 72 10.39 6.02 0.84
C ILE A 72 10.98 5.16 1.97
N LEU A 73 12.30 5.00 2.03
CA LEU A 73 12.97 4.29 3.12
C LEU A 73 12.75 4.96 4.49
N LYS A 74 12.71 6.30 4.54
CA LYS A 74 12.37 7.03 5.76
C LYS A 74 10.92 6.77 6.20
N PHE A 75 9.98 6.66 5.27
CA PHE A 75 8.61 6.28 5.59
C PHE A 75 8.52 4.85 6.12
N ILE A 76 9.23 3.90 5.51
CA ILE A 76 9.25 2.50 5.96
C ILE A 76 9.83 2.37 7.36
N THR A 77 10.94 3.05 7.64
CA THR A 77 11.53 3.04 9.01
C THR A 77 10.58 3.65 10.04
N THR A 78 9.88 4.74 9.69
CA THR A 78 8.85 5.33 10.54
C THR A 78 7.70 4.36 10.78
N TYR A 79 7.18 3.73 9.73
CA TYR A 79 6.15 2.71 9.82
C TYR A 79 6.56 1.54 10.72
N ASN A 80 7.73 0.96 10.51
CA ASN A 80 8.24 -0.16 11.31
C ASN A 80 8.39 0.21 12.81
N SER A 81 8.72 1.48 13.11
CA SER A 81 8.73 1.98 14.47
C SER A 81 7.31 2.02 15.09
N LEU A 82 6.29 2.40 14.32
CA LEU A 82 4.89 2.37 14.76
C LEU A 82 4.40 0.93 14.94
N CYS A 83 4.77 0.00 14.06
CA CYS A 83 4.47 -1.42 14.22
C CYS A 83 5.04 -1.99 15.51
N SER A 84 6.26 -1.58 15.88
CA SER A 84 6.89 -1.96 17.15
C SER A 84 6.14 -1.37 18.35
N GLN A 85 5.67 -0.12 18.26
CA GLN A 85 4.83 0.49 19.28
C GLN A 85 3.48 -0.23 19.42
N LEU A 86 2.81 -0.58 18.32
CA LEU A 86 1.55 -1.32 18.33
C LEU A 86 1.72 -2.71 18.97
N ARG A 87 2.79 -3.43 18.61
CA ARG A 87 3.14 -4.71 19.25
C ARG A 87 3.32 -4.56 20.76
N SER A 88 3.96 -3.47 21.21
CA SER A 88 4.10 -3.17 22.63
C SER A 88 2.75 -2.91 23.31
N LEU A 89 1.87 -2.12 22.69
CA LEU A 89 0.52 -1.82 23.22
C LEU A 89 -0.36 -3.08 23.31
N ILE A 90 -0.27 -3.98 22.32
CA ILE A 90 -0.97 -5.27 22.34
C ILE A 90 -0.46 -6.14 23.50
N ARG A 91 0.87 -6.25 23.67
CA ARG A 91 1.47 -6.97 24.79
C ARG A 91 1.07 -6.41 26.16
N GLN A 92 0.87 -5.09 26.25
CA GLN A 92 0.40 -4.40 27.46
C GLN A 92 -1.12 -4.50 27.69
N GLN A 93 -1.85 -5.22 26.83
CA GLN A 93 -3.32 -5.31 26.87
C GLN A 93 -4.03 -3.95 26.80
N ARG A 94 -3.39 -2.96 26.16
CA ARG A 94 -3.97 -1.64 25.88
C ARG A 94 -4.63 -1.56 24.49
N ALA A 95 -4.68 -2.69 23.80
CA ALA A 95 -5.35 -2.86 22.52
C ALA A 95 -6.66 -3.64 22.71
N PRO A 96 -7.59 -3.58 21.75
CA PRO A 96 -8.79 -4.42 21.75
C PRO A 96 -8.47 -5.92 21.86
N PRO A 97 -9.36 -6.75 22.42
CA PRO A 97 -9.10 -8.18 22.72
C PRO A 97 -8.69 -9.05 21.52
N SER A 98 -8.99 -8.61 20.30
CA SER A 98 -8.68 -9.30 19.04
C SER A 98 -7.73 -8.51 18.14
N ALA A 99 -6.94 -7.59 18.71
CA ALA A 99 -5.99 -6.79 17.96
C ALA A 99 -4.85 -7.64 17.39
N VAL A 100 -4.77 -7.72 16.07
CA VAL A 100 -3.67 -8.39 15.37
C VAL A 100 -2.53 -7.39 15.16
N PRO A 101 -1.27 -7.74 15.50
CA PRO A 101 -0.14 -6.86 15.26
C PRO A 101 0.13 -6.69 13.76
N PRO A 102 0.40 -5.47 13.28
CA PRO A 102 0.75 -5.26 11.88
C PRO A 102 2.08 -5.92 11.49
N HIS A 103 2.19 -6.27 10.21
CA HIS A 103 3.38 -6.83 9.60
C HIS A 103 4.47 -5.75 9.44
N ILE A 104 5.72 -6.15 9.58
CA ILE A 104 6.87 -5.25 9.39
C ILE A 104 7.26 -5.31 7.92
N ILE A 105 7.51 -4.15 7.32
CA ILE A 105 7.92 -4.07 5.92
C ILE A 105 9.46 -4.10 5.88
N PRO A 106 10.09 -5.06 5.19
CA PRO A 106 11.54 -5.05 5.03
C PRO A 106 11.98 -3.85 4.19
N CYS A 107 13.08 -3.19 4.58
CA CYS A 107 13.66 -2.11 3.77
C CYS A 107 14.43 -2.65 2.55
N ASP A 108 14.96 -3.87 2.67
CA ASP A 108 15.72 -4.52 1.61
C ASP A 108 14.79 -5.09 0.54
N GLY A 109 15.19 -4.96 -0.74
CA GLY A 109 14.39 -5.44 -1.86
C GLY A 109 13.08 -4.69 -2.11
N ILE A 110 12.75 -3.63 -1.36
CA ILE A 110 11.45 -2.94 -1.46
C ILE A 110 11.18 -2.33 -2.85
N PHE A 111 12.21 -2.02 -3.61
CA PHE A 111 12.06 -1.47 -4.96
C PHE A 111 11.94 -2.55 -6.05
N GLN A 112 12.03 -3.83 -5.68
CA GLN A 112 11.87 -5.01 -6.56
C GLN A 112 10.49 -5.67 -6.36
N LEU A 113 9.58 -4.95 -5.70
CA LEU A 113 8.32 -5.44 -5.17
C LEU A 113 7.39 -6.03 -6.24
N ASN A 114 6.85 -7.22 -5.97
CA ASN A 114 5.85 -7.91 -6.78
C ASN A 114 4.42 -7.65 -6.23
N VAL A 115 3.40 -7.96 -7.04
CA VAL A 115 1.98 -7.80 -6.67
C VAL A 115 1.59 -8.69 -5.48
N ASP A 116 2.31 -9.79 -5.27
CA ASP A 116 2.01 -10.78 -4.21
C ASP A 116 2.68 -10.47 -2.86
N ASP A 117 3.46 -9.40 -2.77
CA ASP A 117 4.22 -9.10 -1.56
C ASP A 117 3.32 -8.61 -0.42
N ASP A 118 3.73 -8.93 0.81
CA ASP A 118 2.98 -8.68 2.04
C ASP A 118 2.60 -7.20 2.26
N ILE A 119 3.25 -6.25 1.58
CA ILE A 119 2.87 -4.83 1.67
C ILE A 119 1.46 -4.58 1.14
N TRP A 120 0.95 -5.42 0.23
CA TRP A 120 -0.39 -5.29 -0.36
C TRP A 120 -1.47 -5.97 0.48
N GLN A 121 -1.09 -6.78 1.47
CA GLN A 121 -2.05 -7.44 2.36
C GLN A 121 -2.54 -6.44 3.42
N ASP A 122 -3.77 -5.95 3.26
CA ASP A 122 -4.41 -5.09 4.25
C ASP A 122 -5.09 -5.92 5.35
N VAL A 123 -4.73 -5.67 6.61
CA VAL A 123 -5.62 -5.90 7.76
C VAL A 123 -6.53 -4.68 7.82
N ARG A 124 -7.57 -4.69 6.99
CA ARG A 124 -8.48 -3.56 6.82
C ARG A 124 -9.06 -3.14 8.18
N LEU A 125 -8.98 -1.85 8.50
CA LEU A 125 -9.86 -1.21 9.49
C LEU A 125 -11.29 -1.03 8.96
N ASP A 126 -11.44 -1.19 7.65
CA ASP A 126 -12.66 -1.09 6.91
C ASP A 126 -13.37 -2.46 6.92
N ASP A 127 -14.41 -2.54 7.74
CA ASP A 127 -15.35 -3.67 7.85
C ASP A 127 -16.33 -3.73 6.66
N ASP A 128 -16.04 -3.01 5.57
CA ASP A 128 -16.68 -3.30 4.31
C ASP A 128 -16.18 -4.67 3.83
N THR A 129 -16.83 -5.73 4.34
CA THR A 129 -17.18 -6.92 3.59
C THR A 129 -17.84 -6.47 2.29
N LEU A 130 -17.03 -5.96 1.37
CA LEU A 130 -17.41 -5.75 -0.01
C LEU A 130 -17.72 -7.17 -0.47
N ASN A 131 -19.00 -7.47 -0.66
CA ASN A 131 -19.39 -8.69 -1.35
C ASN A 131 -18.48 -8.80 -2.58
N PRO A 132 -17.76 -9.93 -2.76
CA PRO A 132 -16.77 -10.00 -3.81
C PRO A 132 -17.48 -9.68 -5.13
N PRO A 133 -16.82 -8.95 -6.04
CA PRO A 133 -17.48 -8.46 -7.24
C PRO A 133 -18.08 -9.65 -8.01
N VAL A 134 -19.21 -9.43 -8.68
CA VAL A 134 -20.05 -10.52 -9.21
C VAL A 134 -19.29 -11.44 -10.17
N TRP A 135 -18.32 -10.92 -10.93
CA TRP A 135 -17.46 -11.73 -11.80
C TRP A 135 -16.57 -12.72 -11.04
N LEU A 136 -16.36 -12.53 -9.74
CA LEU A 136 -15.60 -13.41 -8.86
C LEU A 136 -16.50 -14.34 -8.03
N SER A 137 -17.72 -13.88 -7.69
CA SER A 137 -18.65 -14.57 -6.78
C SER A 137 -19.73 -15.40 -7.47
N ASP A 138 -20.07 -15.07 -8.72
CA ASP A 138 -21.15 -15.71 -9.48
C ASP A 138 -20.58 -16.55 -10.62
N ASP A 139 -20.75 -17.87 -10.50
CA ASP A 139 -20.27 -18.84 -11.49
C ASP A 139 -20.89 -18.64 -12.87
N MET A 140 -22.14 -18.14 -12.96
CA MET A 140 -22.78 -17.89 -14.25
C MET A 140 -22.09 -16.74 -15.00
N VAL A 141 -21.76 -15.66 -14.28
CA VAL A 141 -21.04 -14.52 -14.86
C VAL A 141 -19.64 -14.95 -15.27
N ARG A 142 -18.95 -15.73 -14.44
CA ARG A 142 -17.60 -16.23 -14.76
C ARG A 142 -17.58 -17.13 -16.00
N ASN A 143 -18.53 -18.05 -16.10
CA ASN A 143 -18.67 -18.94 -17.25
C ASN A 143 -19.04 -18.17 -18.52
N SER A 144 -19.90 -17.14 -18.42
CA SER A 144 -20.22 -16.30 -19.57
C SER A 144 -19.03 -15.50 -20.10
N ILE A 145 -18.18 -14.96 -19.21
CA ILE A 145 -16.95 -14.25 -19.60
C ILE A 145 -15.98 -15.21 -20.28
N GLN A 146 -15.81 -16.43 -19.74
CA GLN A 146 -14.95 -17.44 -20.34
C GLN A 146 -15.44 -17.86 -21.72
N LEU A 147 -16.74 -18.16 -21.88
CA LEU A 147 -17.33 -18.53 -23.16
C LEU A 147 -17.18 -17.41 -24.19
N GLN A 148 -17.29 -16.15 -23.78
CA GLN A 148 -17.16 -15.01 -24.68
C GLN A 148 -15.71 -14.79 -25.14
N LEU A 149 -14.72 -15.18 -24.32
CA LEU A 149 -13.30 -15.17 -24.69
C LEU A 149 -12.88 -16.35 -25.58
N GLU A 150 -13.67 -17.42 -25.62
CA GLU A 150 -13.43 -18.60 -26.49
C GLU A 150 -14.03 -18.43 -27.90
N VAL A 151 -14.88 -17.42 -28.10
CA VAL A 151 -15.59 -17.14 -29.37
C VAL A 151 -14.89 -16.05 -30.21
N ASP A 152 -14.01 -15.26 -29.59
CA ASP A 152 -13.07 -14.34 -30.27
C ASP A 152 -11.76 -15.05 -30.66
#